data_AF-A0A1V3RSI9-F1
#
_entry.id   AF-A0A1V3RSI9-F1
#
_cell.length_a   1.000
_cell.length_b   1.000
_cell.length_c   1.000
_cell.angle_alpha   90.00
_cell.angle_beta   90.00
_cell.angle_gamma   90.00
#
_symmetry.space_group_name_H-M   'P 1'
#
loop_
_entity.id
_entity.type
_entity.pdbx_description
1 polymer ?
#
loop_
_entity_poly.entity_id
_entity_poly.type
_entity_poly.pdbx_seq_one_letter_code
_entity_poly.pdbx_strand_id
1 'polypeptide(L)'
;MNISHPVFRCFVLPLLAVSATFAQAATPATGITPVDMRGMWFPKSEAGAAKCANYLSKLPVEPDPEALVVSERQMILWAAAGQNTMHFVTDVAPRRANTWRMQALVDAPPYELPKVLQTYVFELRQNELHWSSRRVEDPSSEQVDTAVFARCGY
;
A
#
# COMPACT_ATOMS: atom_id res chain seq x y z
N MET A 1 62.03 11.91 -55.52
CA MET A 1 61.30 13.00 -56.22
C MET A 1 59.81 12.70 -56.16
N ASN A 2 59.03 13.74 -55.82
CA ASN A 2 57.58 13.92 -56.03
C ASN A 2 56.54 13.03 -55.33
N ILE A 3 56.13 13.53 -54.15
CA ILE A 3 54.78 14.02 -53.80
C ILE A 3 53.65 13.69 -54.79
N SER A 4 52.59 13.02 -54.30
CA SER A 4 51.19 13.38 -54.55
C SER A 4 50.21 12.50 -53.75
N HIS A 5 49.61 13.08 -52.72
CA HIS A 5 48.24 12.80 -52.26
C HIS A 5 47.25 13.37 -53.31
N PRO A 6 45.97 12.91 -53.45
CA PRO A 6 44.97 13.14 -52.39
C PRO A 6 43.73 12.21 -52.33
N VAL A 7 42.82 12.62 -51.43
CA VAL A 7 41.36 12.44 -51.41
C VAL A 7 40.80 11.41 -50.42
N PHE A 8 40.85 11.83 -49.15
CA PHE A 8 39.69 12.00 -48.26
C PHE A 8 38.33 11.60 -48.85
N ARG A 9 37.71 10.54 -48.31
CA ARG A 9 36.24 10.42 -48.24
C ARG A 9 35.77 9.80 -46.94
N CYS A 10 34.81 10.51 -46.36
CA CYS A 10 33.99 10.27 -45.19
C CYS A 10 33.59 8.80 -44.95
N PHE A 11 33.69 8.37 -43.70
CA PHE A 11 32.58 7.70 -43.02
C PHE A 11 32.65 8.02 -41.53
N VAL A 12 32.00 9.12 -41.13
CA VAL A 12 31.69 9.39 -39.71
C VAL A 12 30.48 8.53 -39.37
N LEU A 13 30.70 7.40 -38.70
CA LEU A 13 29.63 6.65 -38.02
C LEU A 13 29.20 7.44 -36.78
N PRO A 14 27.93 7.82 -36.60
CA PRO A 14 27.44 8.22 -35.30
C PRO A 14 27.20 6.95 -34.47
N LEU A 15 28.06 6.70 -33.49
CA LEU A 15 27.75 5.78 -32.39
C LEU A 15 26.58 6.39 -31.60
N LEU A 16 25.36 5.93 -31.88
CA LEU A 16 24.22 6.09 -31.00
C LEU A 16 24.50 5.31 -29.71
N ALA A 17 25.03 6.01 -28.71
CA ALA A 17 25.14 5.49 -27.35
C ALA A 17 23.72 5.35 -26.76
N VAL A 18 23.16 4.15 -26.91
CA VAL A 18 21.96 3.71 -26.19
C VAL A 18 22.30 3.75 -24.71
N SER A 19 21.91 4.83 -24.04
CA SER A 19 21.98 4.92 -22.58
C SER A 19 20.95 3.95 -22.05
N ALA A 20 21.41 2.76 -21.66
CA ALA A 20 20.60 1.75 -21.00
C ALA A 20 19.95 2.38 -19.77
N THR A 21 18.64 2.59 -19.85
CA THR A 21 17.82 2.82 -18.68
C THR A 21 17.94 1.57 -17.82
N PHE A 22 18.67 1.66 -16.72
CA PHE A 22 18.56 0.69 -15.64
C PHE A 22 17.17 0.85 -15.02
N ALA A 23 16.15 0.31 -15.69
CA ALA A 23 14.90 -0.02 -15.04
C ALA A 23 15.21 -1.22 -14.14
N GLN A 24 15.63 -0.92 -12.91
CA GLN A 24 15.71 -1.93 -11.87
C GLN A 24 14.28 -2.36 -11.57
N ALA A 25 13.85 -3.45 -12.20
CA ALA A 25 12.60 -4.12 -11.87
C ALA A 25 12.72 -4.59 -10.42
N ALA A 26 12.08 -3.84 -9.51
CA ALA A 26 11.97 -4.21 -8.11
C ALA A 26 11.37 -5.61 -8.06
N THR A 27 12.12 -6.59 -7.56
CA THR A 27 11.62 -7.95 -7.39
C THR A 27 10.65 -7.94 -6.20
N PRO A 28 9.32 -8.08 -6.38
CA PRO A 28 8.43 -8.22 -5.24
C PRO A 28 8.30 -9.72 -4.97
N ALA A 29 8.92 -10.21 -3.90
CA ALA A 29 8.84 -11.63 -3.56
C ALA A 29 8.18 -11.87 -2.20
N THR A 30 6.96 -12.38 -2.29
CA THR A 30 6.19 -13.18 -1.32
C THR A 30 6.03 -12.61 0.09
N GLY A 31 5.28 -11.53 0.16
CA GLY A 31 4.41 -11.20 1.28
C GLY A 31 3.22 -10.49 0.67
N ILE A 32 1.99 -10.94 0.97
CA ILE A 32 0.81 -10.31 0.35
C ILE A 32 0.66 -8.87 0.85
N THR A 33 1.33 -8.46 1.92
CA THR A 33 1.48 -7.05 2.32
C THR A 33 2.91 -6.79 2.80
N PRO A 34 3.42 -5.54 2.72
CA PRO A 34 4.70 -5.15 3.32
C PRO A 34 4.75 -5.52 4.81
N VAL A 35 5.87 -6.07 5.26
CA VAL A 35 6.11 -6.38 6.69
C VAL A 35 5.92 -5.14 7.55
N ASP A 36 6.32 -3.97 7.06
CA ASP A 36 6.20 -2.70 7.77
C ASP A 36 4.75 -2.22 7.94
N MET A 37 3.78 -2.76 7.19
CA MET A 37 2.38 -2.43 7.43
C MET A 37 1.77 -3.27 8.56
N ARG A 38 2.42 -4.37 8.95
CA ARG A 38 1.89 -5.30 9.98
C ARG A 38 1.83 -4.63 11.34
N GLY A 39 0.84 -5.01 12.13
CA GLY A 39 0.65 -4.54 13.49
C GLY A 39 -0.72 -3.92 13.71
N MET A 40 -0.83 -3.22 14.83
CA MET A 40 -2.05 -2.56 15.27
C MET A 40 -1.99 -1.06 14.98
N TRP A 41 -3.09 -0.53 14.49
CA TRP A 41 -3.23 0.84 14.05
C TRP A 41 -4.52 1.42 14.61
N PHE A 42 -4.48 2.66 15.09
CA PHE A 42 -5.68 3.39 15.49
C PHE A 42 -5.83 4.65 14.64
N PRO A 43 -7.05 5.19 14.45
CA PRO A 43 -7.24 6.45 13.75
C PRO A 43 -6.32 7.54 14.32
N LYS A 44 -5.72 8.34 13.44
CA LYS A 44 -4.85 9.45 13.85
C LYS A 44 -5.69 10.60 14.41
N SER A 45 -6.15 10.43 15.64
CA SER A 45 -6.96 11.36 16.42
C SER A 45 -6.65 11.22 17.91
N GLU A 46 -7.10 12.19 18.71
CA GLU A 46 -6.95 12.13 20.18
C GLU A 46 -7.66 10.89 20.77
N ALA A 47 -8.87 10.58 20.29
CA ALA A 47 -9.60 9.39 20.71
C ALA A 47 -8.86 8.09 20.34
N GLY A 48 -8.27 8.02 19.15
CA GLY A 48 -7.46 6.87 18.72
C GLY A 48 -6.19 6.70 19.57
N ALA A 49 -5.53 7.81 19.93
CA ALA A 49 -4.37 7.78 20.83
C ALA A 49 -4.74 7.26 22.23
N ALA A 50 -5.89 7.68 22.77
CA ALA A 50 -6.40 7.20 24.05
C ALA A 50 -6.71 5.68 24.02
N LYS A 51 -7.30 5.19 22.93
CA LYS A 51 -7.54 3.74 22.73
C LYS A 51 -6.24 2.96 22.64
N CYS A 52 -5.24 3.46 21.93
CA CYS A 52 -3.92 2.82 21.91
C CYS A 52 -3.29 2.75 23.30
N ALA A 53 -3.30 3.86 24.07
CA ALA A 53 -2.77 3.88 25.42
C ALA A 53 -3.50 2.89 26.33
N ASN A 54 -4.84 2.82 26.23
CA ASN A 54 -5.66 1.85 26.95
C ASN A 54 -5.27 0.40 26.59
N TYR A 55 -5.17 0.08 25.30
CA TYR A 55 -4.75 -1.23 24.82
C TYR A 55 -3.38 -1.63 25.38
N LEU A 56 -2.37 -0.76 25.28
CA LEU A 56 -1.03 -1.06 25.79
C LEU A 56 -0.99 -1.22 27.33
N SER A 57 -1.84 -0.49 28.06
CA SER A 57 -1.90 -0.57 29.53
C SER A 57 -2.53 -1.86 30.05
N LYS A 58 -3.50 -2.42 29.32
CA LYS A 58 -4.30 -3.58 29.75
C LYS A 58 -3.88 -4.87 29.07
N LEU A 59 -3.16 -4.79 27.95
CA LEU A 59 -2.81 -5.91 27.07
C LEU A 59 -4.04 -6.81 26.78
N PRO A 60 -5.18 -6.24 26.36
CA PRO A 60 -6.37 -7.02 26.10
C PRO A 60 -6.12 -7.96 24.92
N VAL A 61 -6.80 -9.11 24.92
CA VAL A 61 -6.72 -10.10 23.83
C VAL A 61 -7.35 -9.53 22.55
N GLU A 62 -8.40 -8.72 22.70
CA GLU A 62 -9.13 -8.09 21.60
C GLU A 62 -8.86 -6.58 21.54
N PRO A 63 -8.62 -6.00 20.35
CA PRO A 63 -8.47 -4.57 20.16
C PRO A 63 -9.76 -3.79 20.42
N ASP A 64 -9.62 -2.52 20.83
CA ASP A 64 -10.74 -1.59 20.93
C ASP A 64 -11.36 -1.31 19.52
N PRO A 65 -12.65 -0.92 19.44
CA PRO A 65 -13.28 -0.54 18.18
C PRO A 65 -12.50 0.55 17.42
N GLU A 66 -12.57 0.50 16.10
CA GLU A 66 -11.81 1.30 15.13
C GLU A 66 -10.33 0.92 15.01
N ALA A 67 -9.83 -0.03 15.82
CA ALA A 67 -8.52 -0.59 15.58
C ALA A 67 -8.47 -1.28 14.22
N LEU A 68 -7.44 -0.97 13.46
CA LEU A 68 -7.06 -1.69 12.27
C LEU A 68 -5.90 -2.61 12.62
N VAL A 69 -6.12 -3.92 12.51
CA VAL A 69 -5.06 -4.92 12.65
C VAL A 69 -4.67 -5.41 11.27
N VAL A 70 -3.41 -5.20 10.90
CA VAL A 70 -2.84 -5.64 9.63
C VAL A 70 -1.95 -6.86 9.88
N SER A 71 -2.30 -7.96 9.24
CA SER A 71 -1.48 -9.17 9.15
C SER A 71 -0.97 -9.35 7.72
N GLU A 72 -0.36 -10.49 7.42
CA GLU A 72 0.21 -10.75 6.10
C GLU A 72 -0.84 -10.86 4.98
N ARG A 73 -1.92 -11.61 5.21
CA ARG A 73 -2.97 -11.86 4.19
C ARG A 73 -4.34 -11.33 4.60
N GLN A 74 -4.45 -10.69 5.76
CA GLN A 74 -5.72 -10.27 6.31
C GLN A 74 -5.59 -8.93 7.02
N MET A 75 -6.55 -8.06 6.81
CA MET A 75 -6.74 -6.85 7.61
C MET A 75 -8.10 -6.92 8.29
N ILE A 76 -8.16 -6.52 9.55
CA ILE A 76 -9.39 -6.52 10.33
C ILE A 76 -9.61 -5.11 10.85
N LEU A 77 -10.69 -4.48 10.43
CA LEU A 77 -11.18 -3.27 11.05
C LEU A 77 -12.19 -3.67 12.13
N TRP A 78 -11.81 -3.40 13.38
CA TRP A 78 -12.61 -3.75 14.54
C TRP A 78 -13.80 -2.81 14.68
N ALA A 79 -14.97 -3.37 14.92
CA ALA A 79 -16.18 -2.62 15.22
C ALA A 79 -16.68 -2.95 16.63
N ALA A 80 -17.59 -2.12 17.13
CA ALA A 80 -18.30 -2.46 18.34
C ALA A 80 -19.14 -3.74 18.15
N ALA A 81 -19.30 -4.53 19.21
CA ALA A 81 -20.14 -5.72 19.25
C ALA A 81 -19.78 -6.83 18.23
N GLY A 82 -18.51 -6.94 17.84
CA GLY A 82 -18.01 -8.06 17.01
C GLY A 82 -18.39 -7.98 15.52
N GLN A 83 -18.99 -6.86 15.08
CA GLN A 83 -19.35 -6.61 13.69
C GLN A 83 -18.15 -6.14 12.86
N ASN A 84 -17.06 -6.89 12.90
CA ASN A 84 -15.78 -6.51 12.30
C ASN A 84 -15.83 -6.59 10.77
N THR A 85 -15.09 -5.72 10.11
CA THR A 85 -14.87 -5.81 8.65
C THR A 85 -13.55 -6.51 8.37
N MET A 86 -13.61 -7.68 7.73
CA MET A 86 -12.44 -8.44 7.34
C MET A 86 -12.09 -8.21 5.87
N HIS A 87 -10.81 -8.00 5.59
CA HIS A 87 -10.29 -7.80 4.25
C HIS A 87 -9.30 -8.92 3.98
N PHE A 88 -9.68 -9.86 3.12
CA PHE A 88 -8.82 -10.96 2.71
C PHE A 88 -7.99 -10.53 1.51
N VAL A 89 -6.70 -10.31 1.71
CA VAL A 89 -5.83 -9.74 0.68
C VAL A 89 -5.56 -10.79 -0.39
N THR A 90 -5.86 -10.40 -1.64
CA THR A 90 -5.78 -11.25 -2.83
C THR A 90 -4.61 -10.90 -3.73
N ASP A 91 -4.28 -9.61 -3.83
CA ASP A 91 -3.19 -9.10 -4.66
C ASP A 91 -2.57 -7.85 -4.03
N VAL A 92 -1.26 -7.71 -4.15
CA VAL A 92 -0.54 -6.47 -3.81
C VAL A 92 0.53 -6.18 -4.84
N ALA A 93 0.52 -4.94 -5.32
CA ALA A 93 1.51 -4.43 -6.24
C ALA A 93 2.14 -3.14 -5.68
N PRO A 94 3.47 -2.97 -5.76
CA PRO A 94 4.08 -1.69 -5.49
C PRO A 94 3.58 -0.65 -6.51
N ARG A 95 3.31 0.58 -6.05
CA ARG A 95 2.85 1.68 -6.91
C ARG A 95 3.91 2.76 -7.08
N ARG A 96 4.52 3.18 -5.97
CA ARG A 96 5.63 4.15 -5.89
C ARG A 96 6.37 3.93 -4.55
N ALA A 97 7.39 4.73 -4.26
CA ALA A 97 8.08 4.67 -2.97
C ALA A 97 7.07 4.71 -1.80
N ASN A 98 7.18 3.76 -0.88
CA ASN A 98 6.32 3.59 0.29
C ASN A 98 4.81 3.55 0.01
N THR A 99 4.40 3.18 -1.20
CA THR A 99 2.99 3.12 -1.59
C THR A 99 2.67 1.82 -2.33
N TRP A 100 1.58 1.17 -1.95
CA TRP A 100 1.14 -0.10 -2.51
C TRP A 100 -0.32 -0.04 -2.94
N ARG A 101 -0.64 -0.67 -4.07
CA ARG A 101 -2.00 -0.99 -4.47
C ARG A 101 -2.33 -2.36 -3.90
N MET A 102 -3.47 -2.48 -3.23
CA MET A 102 -3.93 -3.72 -2.63
C MET A 102 -5.32 -4.07 -3.14
N GLN A 103 -5.57 -5.34 -3.46
CA GLN A 103 -6.91 -5.86 -3.71
C GLN A 103 -7.29 -6.85 -2.62
N ALA A 104 -8.50 -6.72 -2.10
CA ALA A 104 -9.00 -7.62 -1.07
C ALA A 104 -10.47 -7.98 -1.30
N LEU A 105 -10.81 -9.22 -0.95
CA LEU A 105 -12.20 -9.61 -0.77
C LEU A 105 -12.67 -9.10 0.58
N VAL A 106 -13.69 -8.25 0.57
CA VAL A 106 -14.22 -7.59 1.76
C VAL A 106 -15.41 -8.37 2.29
N ASP A 107 -15.33 -8.70 3.57
CA ASP A 107 -16.36 -9.35 4.35
C ASP A 107 -16.81 -8.40 5.47
N ALA A 108 -17.94 -7.74 5.24
CA ALA A 108 -18.47 -6.71 6.11
C ALA A 108 -19.88 -7.09 6.58
N PRO A 109 -20.30 -6.66 7.78
CA PRO A 109 -21.69 -6.77 8.19
C PRO A 109 -22.64 -5.99 7.25
N PRO A 110 -23.84 -6.52 6.96
CA PRO A 110 -24.30 -7.87 7.29
C PRO A 110 -23.62 -8.94 6.42
N TYR A 111 -23.09 -10.00 7.06
CA TYR A 111 -22.28 -11.05 6.42
C TYR A 111 -23.06 -11.97 5.46
N GLU A 112 -24.35 -11.72 5.28
CA GLU A 112 -25.23 -12.45 4.36
C GLU A 112 -25.03 -11.97 2.91
N LEU A 113 -24.42 -10.80 2.72
CA LEU A 113 -24.16 -10.25 1.39
C LEU A 113 -22.91 -10.89 0.75
N PRO A 114 -22.86 -11.00 -0.59
CA PRO A 114 -21.67 -11.46 -1.28
C PRO A 114 -20.44 -10.60 -0.95
N LYS A 115 -19.31 -11.26 -0.72
CA LYS A 115 -18.03 -10.57 -0.52
C LYS A 115 -17.65 -9.81 -1.80
N VAL A 116 -17.24 -8.56 -1.64
CA VAL A 116 -16.92 -7.68 -2.78
C VAL A 116 -15.41 -7.55 -2.91
N LEU A 117 -14.90 -7.67 -4.14
CA LEU A 117 -13.51 -7.37 -4.42
C LEU A 117 -13.31 -5.86 -4.49
N GLN A 118 -12.52 -5.30 -3.58
CA GLN A 118 -12.20 -3.87 -3.55
C GLN A 118 -10.70 -3.62 -3.75
N THR A 119 -10.38 -2.44 -4.27
CA THR A 119 -9.00 -1.98 -4.48
C THR A 119 -8.71 -0.76 -3.61
N TYR A 120 -7.57 -0.80 -2.93
CA TYR A 120 -7.08 0.21 -2.02
C TYR A 120 -5.70 0.69 -2.44
N VAL A 121 -5.36 1.91 -2.03
CA VAL A 121 -4.00 2.42 -2.06
C VAL A 121 -3.56 2.68 -0.64
N PHE A 122 -2.45 2.07 -0.24
CA PHE A 122 -1.83 2.26 1.06
C PHE A 122 -0.54 3.04 0.90
N GLU A 123 -0.33 4.04 1.73
CA GLU A 123 0.95 4.75 1.84
C GLU A 123 1.43 4.70 3.29
N LEU A 124 2.67 4.26 3.48
CA LEU A 124 3.31 4.20 4.80
C LEU A 124 4.26 5.37 4.97
N ARG A 125 4.04 6.19 5.99
CA ARG A 125 4.88 7.34 6.35
C ARG A 125 5.34 7.19 7.78
N GLN A 126 6.53 6.63 7.98
CA GLN A 126 7.05 6.32 9.31
C GLN A 126 6.02 5.51 10.12
N ASN A 127 5.34 6.18 11.05
CA ASN A 127 4.39 5.58 11.97
C ASN A 127 2.92 5.82 11.58
N GLU A 128 2.69 6.33 10.38
CA GLU A 128 1.36 6.62 9.84
C GLU A 128 1.04 5.73 8.64
N LEU A 129 -0.14 5.12 8.67
CA LEU A 129 -0.70 4.38 7.56
C LEU A 129 -1.84 5.18 6.95
N HIS A 130 -1.67 5.59 5.70
CA HIS A 130 -2.68 6.29 4.91
C HIS A 130 -3.39 5.25 4.05
N TRP A 131 -4.66 5.00 4.34
CA TRP A 131 -5.53 4.09 3.62
C TRP A 131 -6.45 4.90 2.72
N SER A 132 -6.36 4.70 1.42
CA SER A 132 -7.24 5.35 0.44
C SER A 132 -8.12 4.34 -0.31
N SER A 133 -9.41 4.61 -0.40
CA SER A 133 -10.40 3.84 -1.18
C SER A 133 -11.25 4.75 -2.06
N ARG A 134 -11.66 4.27 -3.24
CA ARG A 134 -12.69 4.94 -4.03
C ARG A 134 -14.07 4.53 -3.51
N ARG A 135 -15.04 5.46 -3.50
CA ARG A 135 -16.41 5.13 -3.10
C ARG A 135 -17.01 4.08 -4.02
N VAL A 136 -17.71 3.12 -3.41
CA VAL A 136 -18.30 1.95 -4.09
C VAL A 136 -19.46 2.34 -5.02
N GLU A 137 -20.16 3.43 -4.69
CA GLU A 137 -21.33 3.91 -5.42
C GLU A 137 -21.01 4.49 -6.80
N ASP A 138 -19.76 4.95 -7.00
CA ASP A 138 -19.30 5.45 -8.28
C ASP A 138 -17.80 5.15 -8.48
N PRO A 139 -17.45 4.03 -9.14
CA PRO A 139 -16.08 3.70 -9.47
C PRO A 139 -15.47 4.64 -10.51
N SER A 140 -16.22 5.59 -11.08
CA SER A 140 -15.70 6.69 -11.92
C SER A 140 -15.46 7.99 -11.13
N SER A 141 -16.01 8.07 -9.90
CA SER A 141 -15.85 9.22 -9.01
C SER A 141 -14.38 9.54 -8.75
N GLU A 142 -14.06 10.83 -8.86
CA GLU A 142 -12.76 11.38 -8.45
C GLU A 142 -12.61 11.43 -6.92
N GLN A 143 -13.70 11.24 -6.15
CA GLN A 143 -13.64 11.28 -4.68
C GLN A 143 -13.01 10.00 -4.13
N VAL A 144 -11.86 10.20 -3.48
CA VAL A 144 -11.11 9.17 -2.77
C VAL A 144 -11.20 9.48 -1.28
N ASP A 145 -11.83 8.59 -0.53
CA ASP A 145 -11.84 8.69 0.92
C ASP A 145 -10.49 8.19 1.44
N THR A 146 -9.83 8.99 2.29
CA THR A 146 -8.54 8.62 2.90
C THR A 146 -8.67 8.63 4.41
N ALA A 147 -8.48 7.46 5.02
CA ALA A 147 -8.33 7.30 6.46
C ALA A 147 -6.84 7.29 6.82
N VAL A 148 -6.48 7.98 7.90
CA VAL A 148 -5.10 8.00 8.41
C VAL A 148 -5.07 7.34 9.77
N PHE A 149 -4.18 6.37 9.93
CA PHE A 149 -3.96 5.65 11.17
C PHE A 149 -2.56 5.92 11.70
N ALA A 150 -2.41 5.96 13.01
CA ALA A 150 -1.13 5.91 13.71
C ALA A 150 -0.91 4.50 14.27
N ARG A 151 0.31 3.98 14.17
CA ARG A 151 0.62 2.65 14.73
C ARG A 151 0.59 2.70 16.26
N CYS A 152 0.18 1.60 16.85
CA CYS A 152 0.16 1.37 18.28
C CYS A 152 1.18 0.30 18.69
N GLY A 153 1.94 0.58 19.75
CA GLY A 153 3.00 -0.31 20.25
C GLY A 153 4.23 -0.31 19.37
N TYR A 154 5.29 0.35 19.83
CA TYR A 154 6.64 0.33 19.26
C TYR A 154 7.63 -0.14 20.31
#